data_AF-A0AAD7ED22-F1
#
_entry.id   AF-A0AAD7ED22-F1
#
_cell.length_a   1.000
_cell.length_b   1.000
_cell.length_c   1.000
_cell.angle_alpha   90.00
_cell.angle_beta   90.00
_cell.angle_gamma   90.00
#
_symmetry.space_group_name_H-M   'P 1'
#
loop_
_entity.id
_entity.type
_entity.pdbx_description
1 polymer ?
#
loop_
_entity_poly.entity_id
_entity_poly.type
_entity_poly.pdbx_seq_one_letter_code
_entity_poly.pdbx_strand_id
1 'polypeptide(L)'
;LPAYPQIFHGRESELKELVASLCCDSALVAILGPGGMGKTTLALAALHHPAITEKYSVRQFISCESASTCADLVTKIGLHLGLELSRNLLKVIIQYFEQCGPCLVVLDNFETPWEAVDFRGQVEEFLSLLA
;
A
#
# COMPACT_ATOMS: atom_id res chain seq x y z
N LEU A 1 -1.08 11.94 -3.15
CA LEU A 1 -0.93 10.79 -4.08
C LEU A 1 -0.08 11.19 -5.26
N PRO A 2 0.77 10.31 -5.81
CA PRO A 2 1.37 10.51 -7.12
C PRO A 2 0.30 10.71 -8.20
N ALA A 3 0.65 11.42 -9.28
CA ALA A 3 -0.27 11.70 -10.37
C ALA A 3 -0.74 10.43 -11.08
N TYR A 4 -1.90 10.50 -11.74
CA TYR A 4 -2.32 9.44 -12.65
C TYR A 4 -1.27 9.23 -13.74
N PRO A 5 -0.96 7.98 -14.14
CA PRO A 5 0.02 7.70 -15.18
C PRO A 5 -0.36 8.37 -16.51
N GLN A 6 0.57 9.11 -17.11
CA GLN A 6 0.30 9.78 -18.41
C GLN A 6 0.03 8.79 -19.55
N ILE A 7 0.58 7.57 -19.44
CA ILE A 7 0.41 6.50 -20.41
C ILE A 7 -0.08 5.27 -19.65
N PHE A 8 -1.28 4.79 -20.00
CA PHE A 8 -1.86 3.57 -19.45
C PHE A 8 -2.70 2.87 -20.52
N HIS A 9 -2.15 1.78 -21.08
CA HIS A 9 -2.79 0.98 -22.13
C HIS A 9 -2.46 -0.51 -21.94
N GLY A 10 -3.37 -1.40 -22.36
CA GLY A 10 -3.14 -2.84 -22.43
C GLY A 10 -3.20 -3.57 -21.07
N ARG A 11 -3.78 -2.92 -20.06
CA ARG A 11 -3.94 -3.41 -18.67
C ARG A 11 -5.36 -3.18 -18.16
N GLU A 12 -6.30 -2.89 -19.06
CA GLU A 12 -7.68 -2.52 -18.73
C GLU A 12 -8.44 -3.67 -18.05
N SER A 13 -8.15 -4.92 -18.44
CA SER A 13 -8.65 -6.14 -17.79
C SER A 13 -8.18 -6.24 -16.34
N GLU A 14 -6.88 -6.15 -16.11
CA GLU A 14 -6.29 -6.26 -14.77
C GLU A 14 -6.72 -5.11 -13.88
N LEU A 15 -6.86 -3.90 -14.43
CA LEU A 15 -7.40 -2.76 -13.69
C LEU A 15 -8.85 -3.03 -13.25
N LYS A 16 -9.68 -3.58 -14.13
CA LYS A 16 -11.07 -3.93 -13.81
C LYS A 16 -11.15 -4.98 -12.71
N GLU A 17 -10.33 -6.04 -12.80
CA GLU A 17 -10.27 -7.11 -11.79
C GLU A 17 -9.76 -6.60 -10.44
N LEU A 18 -8.71 -5.76 -10.46
CA LEU A 18 -8.16 -5.13 -9.27
C LEU A 18 -9.19 -4.23 -8.59
N VAL A 19 -9.86 -3.36 -9.34
CA VAL A 19 -10.92 -2.49 -8.81
C VAL A 19 -12.08 -3.31 -8.24
N ALA A 20 -12.52 -4.36 -8.94
CA ALA A 20 -13.58 -5.23 -8.45
C ALA A 20 -13.20 -5.88 -7.11
N SER A 21 -11.96 -6.37 -6.99
CA SER A 21 -11.43 -6.98 -5.77
C SER A 21 -11.35 -5.95 -4.62
N LEU A 22 -10.87 -4.74 -4.90
CA LEU A 22 -10.77 -3.66 -3.92
C LEU A 22 -12.13 -3.09 -3.51
N CYS A 23 -13.19 -3.28 -4.30
CA CYS A 23 -14.55 -2.90 -3.94
C CYS A 23 -15.22 -3.90 -2.98
N CYS A 24 -14.65 -5.10 -2.78
CA CYS A 24 -15.07 -6.01 -1.71
C CYS A 24 -14.62 -5.49 -0.34
N ASP A 25 -15.21 -6.00 0.75
CA ASP A 25 -14.81 -5.65 2.11
C ASP A 25 -13.57 -6.45 2.54
N SER A 26 -12.72 -5.83 3.36
CA SER A 26 -11.43 -6.40 3.84
C SER A 26 -10.52 -6.93 2.71
N ALA A 27 -10.39 -6.16 1.63
CA ALA A 27 -9.59 -6.54 0.47
C ALA A 27 -8.09 -6.41 0.72
N LEU A 28 -7.37 -7.55 0.69
CA LEU A 28 -5.91 -7.62 0.62
C LEU A 28 -5.51 -8.15 -0.75
N VAL A 29 -4.81 -7.34 -1.55
CA VAL A 29 -4.43 -7.68 -2.92
C VAL A 29 -2.92 -7.53 -3.11
N ALA A 30 -2.27 -8.57 -3.64
CA ALA A 30 -0.88 -8.54 -4.05
C ALA A 30 -0.78 -8.43 -5.59
N ILE A 31 -0.06 -7.41 -6.08
CA ILE A 31 0.23 -7.25 -7.51
C ILE A 31 1.65 -7.80 -7.76
N LEU A 32 1.72 -8.98 -8.39
CA LEU A 32 2.98 -9.69 -8.61
C LEU A 32 3.41 -9.63 -10.07
N GLY A 33 4.71 -9.69 -10.31
CA GLY A 33 5.28 -9.79 -11.66
C GLY A 33 6.70 -9.22 -11.75
N PRO A 34 7.42 -9.52 -12.85
CA PRO A 34 8.78 -9.03 -13.08
C PRO A 34 8.93 -7.49 -13.03
N GLY A 35 10.18 -7.05 -12.92
CA GLY A 35 10.55 -5.63 -13.08
C GLY A 35 10.10 -5.07 -14.43
N GLY A 36 9.65 -3.81 -14.45
CA GLY A 36 9.20 -3.14 -15.69
C GLY A 36 7.82 -3.55 -16.21
N MET A 37 7.10 -4.46 -15.57
CA MET A 37 5.77 -4.90 -16.01
C MET A 37 4.64 -3.87 -15.80
N GLY A 38 4.94 -2.70 -15.24
CA GLY A 38 3.94 -1.65 -14.99
C GLY A 38 3.04 -1.90 -13.77
N LYS A 39 3.52 -2.67 -12.78
CA LYS A 39 2.78 -2.94 -11.53
C LYS A 39 2.42 -1.67 -10.76
N THR A 40 3.41 -0.81 -10.56
CA THR A 40 3.24 0.52 -9.95
C THR A 40 2.24 1.37 -10.76
N THR A 41 2.33 1.32 -12.09
CA THR A 41 1.41 2.01 -13.00
C THR A 41 -0.03 1.53 -12.81
N LEU A 42 -0.24 0.21 -12.71
CA LEU A 42 -1.54 -0.41 -12.45
C LEU A 42 -2.10 -0.01 -11.08
N ALA A 43 -1.27 -0.05 -10.03
CA ALA A 43 -1.67 0.36 -8.68
C ALA A 43 -2.09 1.85 -8.64
N LEU A 44 -1.33 2.73 -9.30
CA LEU A 44 -1.67 4.15 -9.42
C LEU A 44 -2.96 4.34 -10.21
N ALA A 45 -3.15 3.64 -11.33
CA ALA A 45 -4.39 3.72 -12.09
C ALA A 45 -5.61 3.30 -11.25
N ALA A 46 -5.48 2.25 -10.44
CA ALA A 46 -6.53 1.81 -9.51
C ALA A 46 -6.83 2.87 -8.43
N LEU A 47 -5.79 3.47 -7.83
CA LEU A 47 -5.97 4.53 -6.82
C LEU A 47 -6.78 5.73 -7.33
N HIS A 48 -6.68 6.05 -8.62
CA HIS A 48 -7.42 7.14 -9.26
C HIS A 48 -8.75 6.71 -9.88
N HIS A 49 -9.09 5.42 -9.87
CA HIS A 49 -10.31 4.92 -10.48
C HIS A 49 -11.57 5.46 -9.77
N PRO A 50 -12.62 5.90 -10.49
CA PRO A 50 -13.80 6.52 -9.87
C PRO A 50 -14.43 5.71 -8.74
N ALA A 51 -14.66 4.41 -8.93
CA ALA A 51 -15.21 3.52 -7.89
C ALA A 51 -14.34 3.45 -6.62
N ILE A 52 -13.02 3.52 -6.77
CA ILE A 52 -12.08 3.54 -5.64
C ILE A 52 -12.11 4.90 -4.94
N THR A 53 -12.24 5.99 -5.71
CA THR A 53 -12.36 7.35 -5.15
C THR A 53 -13.66 7.57 -4.39
N GLU A 54 -14.72 6.86 -4.77
CA GLU A 54 -16.02 6.89 -4.11
C GLU A 54 -16.03 6.05 -2.83
N LYS A 55 -15.43 4.84 -2.86
CA LYS A 55 -15.36 3.95 -1.68
C LYS A 55 -14.36 4.43 -0.63
N TYR A 56 -13.17 4.87 -1.04
CA TYR A 56 -12.05 5.17 -0.14
C TYR A 56 -11.75 6.67 -0.12
N SER A 57 -12.18 7.33 0.96
CA SER A 57 -11.93 8.75 1.19
C SER A 57 -10.44 9.04 1.39
N VAL A 58 -9.71 8.11 2.01
CA VAL A 58 -8.27 8.21 2.23
C VAL A 58 -7.55 7.18 1.38
N ARG A 59 -6.59 7.65 0.60
CA ARG A 59 -5.81 6.83 -0.32
C ARG A 59 -4.35 7.18 -0.17
N GLN A 60 -3.53 6.20 0.18
CA GLN A 60 -2.10 6.37 0.42
C GLN A 60 -1.31 5.51 -0.55
N PHE A 61 -0.27 6.10 -1.13
CA PHE A 61 0.72 5.40 -1.94
C PHE A 61 2.05 5.58 -1.24
N ILE A 62 2.61 4.49 -0.71
CA ILE A 62 3.81 4.49 0.10
C ILE A 62 4.87 3.68 -0.64
N SER A 63 5.98 4.33 -0.98
CA SER A 63 7.16 3.61 -1.50
C SER A 63 7.92 2.98 -0.34
N CYS A 64 8.01 1.65 -0.34
CA CYS A 64 8.81 0.85 0.58
C CYS A 64 10.26 0.70 0.11
N GLU A 65 10.65 1.36 -0.99
CA GLU A 65 12.01 1.35 -1.50
C GLU A 65 13.02 1.70 -0.41
N SER A 66 14.09 0.93 -0.29
CA SER A 66 15.11 1.06 0.77
C SER A 66 14.65 0.72 2.21
N ALA A 67 13.45 0.17 2.44
CA ALA A 67 13.16 -0.52 3.69
C ALA A 67 13.71 -1.94 3.62
N SER A 68 14.59 -2.32 4.54
CA SER A 68 15.15 -3.67 4.59
C SER A 68 14.64 -4.48 5.78
N THR A 69 14.08 -3.81 6.79
CA THR A 69 13.53 -4.43 7.99
C THR A 69 12.11 -3.95 8.28
N CYS A 70 11.40 -4.65 9.18
CA CYS A 70 10.09 -4.19 9.67
C CYS A 70 10.19 -2.81 10.35
N ALA A 71 11.28 -2.54 11.08
CA ALA A 71 11.50 -1.23 11.70
C ALA A 71 11.67 -0.10 10.67
N ASP A 72 12.37 -0.36 9.56
CA ASP A 72 12.52 0.62 8.47
C ASP A 72 11.18 0.90 7.79
N LEU A 73 10.37 -0.15 7.59
CA LEU A 73 9.04 -0.04 7.02
C LEU A 73 8.12 0.82 7.90
N VAL A 74 8.05 0.54 9.21
CA VAL A 74 7.27 1.32 10.17
C VAL A 74 7.73 2.78 10.19
N THR A 75 9.05 3.00 10.16
CA THR A 75 9.63 4.36 10.10
C THR A 75 9.23 5.07 8.81
N LYS A 76 9.32 4.41 7.65
CA LYS A 76 8.92 4.98 6.36
C LYS A 76 7.45 5.34 6.30
N ILE A 77 6.58 4.46 6.77
CA ILE A 77 5.14 4.72 6.82
C ILE A 77 4.86 5.91 7.74
N GLY A 78 5.48 5.95 8.93
CA GLY A 78 5.36 7.08 9.84
C GLY A 78 5.74 8.42 9.22
N LEU A 79 6.91 8.47 8.56
CA LEU A 79 7.37 9.68 7.86
C LEU A 79 6.45 10.07 6.70
N HIS A 80 5.98 9.10 5.91
CA HIS A 80 5.04 9.33 4.80
C HIS A 80 3.72 9.95 5.30
N LEU A 81 3.23 9.49 6.45
CA LEU A 81 2.02 10.01 7.09
C LEU A 81 2.24 11.33 7.85
N GLY A 82 3.48 11.84 7.90
CA GLY A 82 3.83 13.06 8.65
C GLY A 82 3.77 12.90 10.17
N LEU A 83 3.90 11.67 10.67
CA LEU A 83 3.85 11.36 12.10
C LEU A 83 5.22 11.56 12.76
N GLU A 84 5.21 12.00 14.01
CA GLU A 84 6.44 12.13 14.80
C GLU A 84 7.04 10.76 15.13
N LEU A 85 8.34 10.61 14.88
CA LEU A 85 9.07 9.40 15.21
C LEU A 85 9.12 9.22 16.73
N SER A 86 8.64 8.07 17.19
CA SER A 86 8.61 7.72 18.61
C SER A 86 8.76 6.21 18.80
N ARG A 87 9.00 5.79 20.05
CA ARG A 87 9.05 4.35 20.37
C ARG A 87 7.72 3.62 20.13
N ASN A 88 6.62 4.36 20.09
CA ASN A 88 5.27 3.81 19.89
C ASN A 88 4.75 4.07 18.47
N LEU A 89 5.63 4.37 17.51
CA LEU A 89 5.23 4.79 16.15
C LEU A 89 4.25 3.81 15.49
N LEU A 90 4.46 2.51 15.65
CA LEU A 90 3.54 1.48 15.14
C LEU A 90 2.10 1.70 15.66
N LYS A 91 1.95 1.92 16.96
CA LYS A 91 0.64 2.16 17.58
C LYS A 91 0.01 3.45 17.04
N VAL A 92 0.81 4.49 16.83
CA VAL A 92 0.32 5.77 16.27
C VAL A 92 -0.13 5.58 14.82
N ILE A 93 0.57 4.77 14.01
CA ILE A 93 0.18 4.44 12.63
C ILE A 93 -1.15 3.68 12.62
N ILE A 94 -1.31 2.67 13.49
CA ILE A 94 -2.57 1.91 13.60
C ILE A 94 -3.71 2.87 13.96
N GLN A 95 -3.53 3.70 14.99
CA GLN A 95 -4.52 4.69 15.39
C GLN A 95 -4.86 5.69 14.29
N TYR A 96 -3.87 6.09 13.49
CA TYR A 96 -4.09 6.94 12.31
C TYR A 96 -5.04 6.26 11.32
N PHE A 97 -4.79 4.98 10.98
CA PHE A 97 -5.63 4.27 10.03
C PHE A 97 -7.02 3.92 10.57
N GLU A 98 -7.15 3.60 11.86
CA GLU A 98 -8.45 3.40 12.52
C GLU A 98 -9.32 4.67 12.48
N GLN A 99 -8.72 5.85 12.55
CA GLN A 99 -9.43 7.13 12.59
C GLN A 99 -9.70 7.74 11.21
N CYS A 100 -9.02 7.26 10.17
CA CYS A 100 -9.06 7.90 8.84
C CYS A 100 -10.28 7.50 7.99
N GLY A 101 -11.16 6.64 8.50
CA GLY A 101 -12.32 6.12 7.78
C GLY A 101 -11.92 5.10 6.70
N PRO A 102 -12.75 4.88 5.66
CA PRO A 102 -12.42 3.95 4.57
C PRO A 102 -11.10 4.33 3.89
N CYS A 103 -10.06 3.53 4.13
CA CYS A 103 -8.71 3.79 3.65
C CYS A 103 -8.21 2.68 2.72
N LEU A 104 -7.53 3.09 1.65
CA LEU A 104 -6.76 2.18 0.79
C LEU A 104 -5.29 2.57 0.82
N VAL A 105 -4.43 1.62 1.18
CA VAL A 105 -2.99 1.80 1.27
C VAL A 105 -2.30 0.91 0.23
N VAL A 106 -1.44 1.51 -0.59
CA VAL A 106 -0.54 0.79 -1.50
C VAL A 106 0.87 0.84 -0.92
N LEU A 107 1.46 -0.34 -0.74
CA LEU A 107 2.86 -0.54 -0.38
C LEU A 107 3.63 -0.97 -1.65
N ASP A 108 4.30 -0.02 -2.30
CA ASP A 108 5.05 -0.26 -3.54
C ASP A 108 6.51 -0.64 -3.24
N ASN A 109 7.11 -1.52 -4.05
CA ASN A 109 8.44 -2.09 -3.83
C ASN A 109 8.62 -2.75 -2.44
N PHE A 110 7.59 -3.49 -2.00
CA PHE A 110 7.52 -4.13 -0.69
C PHE A 110 8.25 -5.49 -0.60
N GLU A 111 8.81 -6.00 -1.70
CA GLU A 111 9.47 -7.30 -1.77
C GLU A 111 10.67 -7.42 -0.81
N THR A 112 11.46 -6.36 -0.65
CA THR A 112 12.68 -6.41 0.16
C THR A 112 12.40 -6.74 1.63
N PRO A 113 11.51 -6.02 2.35
CA PRO A 113 11.17 -6.37 3.73
C PRO A 113 10.33 -7.67 3.82
N TRP A 114 9.55 -8.01 2.79
CA TRP A 114 8.70 -9.21 2.78
C TRP A 114 9.48 -10.52 2.61
N GLU A 115 10.50 -10.52 1.74
CA GLU A 115 11.29 -11.71 1.41
C GLU A 115 12.41 -11.99 2.42
N ALA A 116 12.72 -11.04 3.31
CA ALA A 116 13.72 -11.21 4.34
C ALA A 116 13.28 -12.24 5.38
N VAL A 117 13.85 -13.45 5.33
CA VAL A 117 13.46 -14.60 6.18
C VAL A 117 13.48 -14.25 7.67
N ASP A 118 14.50 -13.52 8.13
CA ASP A 118 14.67 -13.15 9.54
C ASP A 118 13.60 -12.17 10.04
N PHE A 119 12.95 -11.42 9.14
CA PHE A 119 11.98 -10.36 9.49
C PHE A 119 10.56 -10.64 8.99
N ARG A 120 10.36 -11.66 8.15
CA ARG A 120 9.07 -11.95 7.52
C ARG A 120 7.93 -12.11 8.53
N GLY A 121 8.17 -12.80 9.65
CA GLY A 121 7.15 -12.95 10.69
C GLY A 121 6.72 -11.62 11.32
N GLN A 122 7.65 -10.68 11.51
CA GLN A 122 7.34 -9.34 12.04
C GLN A 122 6.59 -8.50 11.01
N VAL A 123 6.88 -8.69 9.72
CA VAL A 123 6.19 -8.00 8.63
C VAL A 123 4.77 -8.56 8.46
N GLU A 124 4.57 -9.88 8.57
CA GLU A 124 3.25 -10.51 8.57
C GLU A 124 2.41 -10.04 9.77
N GLU A 125 3.00 -9.99 10.97
CA GLU A 125 2.36 -9.43 12.16
C GLU A 125 1.96 -7.97 11.92
N PHE A 126 2.87 -7.15 11.39
CA PHE A 126 2.60 -5.76 11.03
C PHE A 126 1.40 -5.61 10.06
N LEU A 127 1.36 -6.40 8.99
CA LEU A 127 0.27 -6.35 8.02
C LEU A 127 -1.07 -6.77 8.64
N SER A 128 -1.06 -7.74 9.55
CA SER A 128 -2.30 -8.19 10.22
C SER A 128 -2.90 -7.12 11.15
N LEU A 129 -2.08 -6.18 11.64
CA LEU A 129 -2.53 -5.03 12.43
C LEU A 129 -3.15 -3.91 11.58
N LEU A 130 -3.00 -3.96 10.25
CA LEU A 130 -3.55 -2.97 9.32
C LEU A 130 -4.85 -3.42 8.64
N ALA A 131 -5.22 -4.70 8.78
CA ALA A 131 -6.37 -5.33 8.11
C ALA A 131 -7.59 -5.44 9.04
#